data_AF-A0A317KLI3-F1
#
_entry.id   AF-A0A317KLI3-F1
#
_cell.length_a   1.000
_cell.length_b   1.000
_cell.length_c   1.000
_cell.angle_alpha   90.00
_cell.angle_beta   90.00
_cell.angle_gamma   90.00
#
_symmetry.space_group_name_H-M   'P 1'
#
loop_
_entity.id
_entity.type
_entity.pdbx_description
1 polymer ?
#
loop_
_entity_poly.entity_id
_entity_poly.type
_entity_poly.pdbx_seq_one_letter_code
_entity_poly.pdbx_strand_id
1 'polypeptide(L)' 'GGGGGAGHGLAGMRERVTALGGELAAGPRPGGGFRVAARLPVEPVR' A
#
# COMPACT_ATOMS: atom_id res chain seq x y z
N GLY A 1 -16.87 -14.77 -6.36
CA GLY A 1 -15.95 -15.86 -6.00
C GLY A 1 -14.57 -15.28 -5.82
N GLY A 2 -14.05 -15.27 -4.59
CA GLY A 2 -12.70 -14.83 -4.30
C GLY A 2 -11.69 -15.88 -4.74
N GLY A 3 -11.18 -15.76 -5.97
CA GLY A 3 -9.92 -16.40 -6.35
C GLY A 3 -8.79 -15.56 -5.76
N GLY A 4 -7.86 -16.09 -4.98
CA GLY A 4 -7.18 -17.36 -5.20
C GLY A 4 -5.73 -17.01 -5.50
N GLY A 5 -4.99 -16.70 -4.44
CA GLY A 5 -3.60 -16.25 -4.49
C GLY A 5 -3.35 -15.40 -3.26
N ALA A 6 -2.53 -15.89 -2.34
CA ALA A 6 -1.94 -15.05 -1.30
C ALA A 6 -1.15 -13.94 -2.03
N GLY A 7 -1.81 -12.82 -2.29
CA GLY A 7 -1.30 -11.77 -3.15
C GLY A 7 -0.13 -11.09 -2.45
N HIS A 8 1.10 -11.50 -2.75
CA HIS A 8 2.32 -10.84 -2.28
C HIS A 8 2.37 -9.35 -2.65
N GLY A 9 1.48 -8.87 -3.53
CA GLY A 9 1.39 -7.46 -3.92
C GLY A 9 1.26 -6.51 -2.72
N LEU A 10 0.26 -6.71 -1.85
CA LEU A 10 0.05 -5.82 -0.69
C LEU A 10 1.09 -6.03 0.41
N ALA A 11 1.49 -7.28 0.66
CA ALA A 11 2.55 -7.59 1.63
C ALA A 11 3.89 -6.96 1.21
N GLY A 12 4.33 -7.18 -0.03
CA GLY A 12 5.56 -6.61 -0.57
C GLY A 12 5.49 -5.09 -0.73
N MET A 13 4.32 -4.52 -1.04
CA MET A 13 4.15 -3.06 -0.99
C MET A 13 4.33 -2.52 0.44
N ARG A 14 3.80 -3.22 1.45
CA ARG A 14 3.94 -2.81 2.86
C ARG A 14 5.40 -2.89 3.31
N GLU A 15 6.11 -3.96 2.95
CA GLU A 15 7.54 -4.11 3.21
C GLU A 15 8.32 -2.93 2.62
N ARG A 16 8.13 -2.62 1.33
CA ARG A 16 8.85 -1.53 0.66
C ARG A 16 8.54 -0.16 1.25
N VAL A 17 7.26 0.13 1.52
CA VAL A 17 6.85 1.42 2.10
C VAL A 17 7.43 1.58 3.51
N THR A 18 7.40 0.52 4.32
CA THR A 18 7.99 0.54 5.67
C THR A 18 9.51 0.69 5.62
N ALA A 19 10.18 0.03 4.68
CA ALA A 19 11.63 0.16 4.48
C ALA A 19 12.06 1.60 4.14
N LEU A 20 11.17 2.38 3.53
CA LEU A 20 11.38 3.80 3.23
C LEU A 20 10.90 4.73 4.36
N GLY A 21 10.52 4.20 5.53
CA GLY A 21 10.00 4.98 6.65
C GLY A 21 8.60 5.55 6.41
N GLY A 22 7.85 4.98 5.47
CA GLY A 22 6.50 5.41 5.12
C GLY A 22 5.39 4.54 5.69
N GLU A 23 4.15 4.85 5.29
CA GLU A 23 2.94 4.17 5.74
C GLU A 23 2.08 3.72 4.56
N LEU A 24 1.52 2.51 4.63
CA LEU A 24 0.63 1.96 3.60
C LEU A 24 -0.75 1.61 4.16
N ALA A 25 -1.80 2.18 3.57
CA ALA A 25 -3.20 1.82 3.82
C ALA A 25 -3.80 1.12 2.58
N ALA A 26 -4.49 0.00 2.80
CA ALA A 26 -5.20 -0.71 1.75
C ALA A 26 -6.57 -1.19 2.28
N GLY A 27 -7.64 -0.93 1.54
CA GLY A 27 -8.98 -1.30 1.96
C GLY A 27 -10.09 -0.79 1.05
N PRO A 28 -11.35 -1.21 1.30
CA PRO A 28 -12.52 -0.71 0.59
C PRO A 28 -12.72 0.79 0.83
N ARG A 29 -13.30 1.51 -0.14
CA ARG A 29 -13.65 2.92 0.00
C ARG A 29 -15.14 3.15 0.26
N PRO A 30 -15.51 4.22 0.98
CA PRO A 30 -16.86 4.77 0.91
C PRO A 30 -17.20 5.12 -0.55
N GLY A 31 -18.38 4.71 -1.02
CA GLY A 31 -18.78 4.83 -2.43
C GLY A 31 -18.31 3.69 -3.34
N GLY A 32 -17.64 2.68 -2.78
CA GLY A 32 -17.27 1.45 -3.48
C GLY A 32 -15.85 1.44 -4.04
N GLY A 33 -15.46 0.26 -4.52
CA GLY A 33 -14.10 -0.02 -4.99
C GLY A 33 -13.09 -0.20 -3.87
N PHE A 34 -11.83 -0.38 -4.27
CA PHE A 34 -10.69 -0.66 -3.39
C PHE A 34 -9.64 0.43 -3.56
N ARG A 35 -9.03 0.87 -2.46
CA ARG A 35 -7.95 1.86 -2.44
C ARG A 35 -6.69 1.25 -1.87
N VAL A 36 -5.58 1.58 -2.50
CA VAL A 36 -4.23 1.45 -1.96
C VAL A 36 -3.62 2.85 -1.93
N ALA A 37 -3.09 3.27 -0.79
CA ALA A 37 -2.44 4.58 -0.65
C ALA A 37 -1.20 4.47 0.24
N ALA A 38 -0.10 5.03 -0.24
CA ALA A 38 1.16 5.14 0.48
C ALA A 38 1.46 6.61 0.82
N ARG A 39 2.03 6.85 2.01
CA ARG A 39 2.67 8.10 2.39
C ARG A 39 4.15 7.81 2.58
N LEU A 40 5.01 8.60 1.94
CA LEU A 40 6.46 8.45 2.02
C LEU A 40 7.07 9.77 2.51
N PRO A 41 8.11 9.73 3.36
CA PRO A 41 8.94 10.89 3.62
C PRO A 41 9.55 11.40 2.31
N VAL A 42 9.61 12.72 2.14
CA VAL A 42 10.34 13.35 1.05
C VAL A 42 11.65 13.88 1.59
N GLU A 43 12.77 13.43 1.03
CA GLU A 43 14.04 14.09 1.24
C GLU A 43 14.05 15.40 0.44
N PRO A 44 14.60 16.50 0.98
CA PRO A 44 14.82 17.71 0.20
C PRO A 44 15.69 17.39 -1.01
N VAL A 45 15.24 17.78 -2.20
CA VAL A 45 16.10 17.76 -3.39
C VAL A 45 17.22 18.77 -3.14
N ARG A 46 18.47 18.29 -3.15
CA ARG A 46 19.67 19.14 -3.04
C ARG A 46 19.92 19.92 -4.30
#